data_AF-A0A3L7QQE0-F1
#
_entry.id   AF-A0A3L7QQE0-F1
#
_cell.length_a   1.000
_cell.length_b   1.000
_cell.length_c   1.000
_cell.angle_alpha   90.00
_cell.angle_beta   90.00
_cell.angle_gamma   90.00
#
_symmetry.space_group_name_H-M   'P 1'
#
loop_
_entity.id
_entity.type
_entity.pdbx_description
1 polymer ?
#
loop_
_entity_poly.entity_id
_entity_poly.type
_entity_poly.pdbx_seq_one_letter_code
_entity_poly.pdbx_strand_id
1 'polypeptide(L)'
;MNMETIVQRVSECNNVCTFTMRDLCDAIGRQRCTAQCCQTISDTLTEYGLGHWPPELRPDQSHKVRVYRIGTPVADMIGLVSRCTESSDEALRTMAELYSVFVVG
;
A
#
# COMPACT_ATOMS: atom_id res chain seq x y z
N MET A 1 3.30 -12.58 -12.49
CA MET A 1 2.25 -11.55 -12.38
C MET A 1 2.73 -10.31 -13.13
N ASN A 2 1.86 -9.45 -13.69
CA ASN A 2 2.27 -8.16 -14.28
C ASN A 2 1.70 -6.97 -13.48
N MET A 3 2.15 -5.74 -13.76
CA MET A 3 1.71 -4.56 -13.01
C MET A 3 0.22 -4.25 -13.17
N GLU A 4 -0.35 -4.45 -14.35
CA GLU A 4 -1.81 -4.30 -14.58
C GLU A 4 -2.63 -5.20 -13.66
N THR A 5 -2.18 -6.45 -13.44
CA THR A 5 -2.80 -7.39 -12.50
C THR A 5 -2.73 -6.88 -11.06
N ILE A 6 -1.61 -6.25 -10.67
CA ILE A 6 -1.47 -5.63 -9.34
C ILE A 6 -2.51 -4.51 -9.16
N VAL A 7 -2.59 -3.59 -10.13
CA VAL A 7 -3.54 -2.47 -10.12
C VAL A 7 -4.97 -2.96 -10.04
N GLN A 8 -5.34 -3.94 -10.88
CA GLN A 8 -6.67 -4.52 -10.88
C GLN A 8 -7.02 -5.15 -9.53
N ARG A 9 -6.12 -5.96 -8.97
CA ARG A 9 -6.33 -6.59 -7.65
C ARG A 9 -6.48 -5.56 -6.53
N VAL A 10 -5.68 -4.48 -6.54
CA VAL A 10 -5.84 -3.40 -5.55
C VAL A 10 -7.23 -2.78 -5.68
N SER A 11 -7.72 -2.55 -6.89
CA SER A 11 -9.07 -2.02 -7.13
C SER A 11 -10.17 -2.97 -6.64
N GLU A 12 -10.05 -4.27 -6.94
CA GLU A 12 -11.00 -5.31 -6.52
C GLU A 12 -11.02 -5.51 -4.99
N CYS A 13 -9.89 -5.27 -4.31
CA CYS A 13 -9.77 -5.33 -2.87
C CYS A 13 -10.08 -3.98 -2.18
N ASN A 14 -11.02 -3.19 -2.71
CA ASN A 14 -11.42 -1.90 -2.14
C ASN A 14 -10.23 -0.94 -1.92
N ASN A 15 -9.34 -0.84 -2.91
CA ASN A 15 -8.17 0.04 -2.96
C ASN A 15 -7.00 -0.33 -2.05
N VAL A 16 -6.99 -1.52 -1.44
CA VAL A 16 -5.83 -2.02 -0.66
C VAL A 16 -5.69 -3.53 -0.77
N CYS A 17 -4.49 -4.02 -1.08
CA CYS A 17 -4.21 -5.46 -1.15
C CYS A 17 -2.82 -5.77 -0.60
N THR A 18 -2.60 -7.00 -0.12
CA THR A 18 -1.29 -7.45 0.36
C THR A 18 -0.66 -8.37 -0.66
N PHE A 19 0.60 -8.09 -1.02
CA PHE A 19 1.40 -8.87 -1.95
C PHE A 19 2.69 -9.33 -1.27
N THR A 20 3.33 -10.35 -1.83
CA THR A 20 4.71 -10.68 -1.47
C THR A 20 5.68 -9.86 -2.33
N MET A 21 6.90 -9.64 -1.84
CA MET A 21 7.96 -9.07 -2.66
C MET A 21 8.25 -9.90 -3.92
N ARG A 22 8.01 -11.22 -3.89
CA ARG A 22 8.05 -12.05 -5.10
C ARG A 22 7.04 -11.60 -6.15
N ASP A 23 5.78 -11.39 -5.75
CA ASP A 23 4.73 -10.94 -6.68
C ASP A 23 5.11 -9.60 -7.33
N LEU A 24 5.69 -8.67 -6.54
CA LEU A 24 6.12 -7.37 -7.00
C LEU A 24 7.37 -7.44 -7.90
N CYS A 25 8.33 -8.32 -7.60
CA CYS A 25 9.48 -8.57 -8.47
C CYS A 25 9.04 -9.14 -9.83
N ASP A 26 8.12 -10.11 -9.82
CA ASP A 26 7.56 -10.66 -11.05
C ASP A 26 6.88 -9.58 -11.89
N ALA A 27 6.16 -8.65 -11.24
CA ALA A 27 5.46 -7.55 -11.90
C ALA A 27 6.40 -6.57 -12.63
N ILE A 28 7.65 -6.42 -12.18
CA ILE A 28 8.68 -5.62 -12.84
C ILE A 28 9.65 -6.47 -13.68
N GLY A 29 9.32 -7.74 -13.94
CA GLY A 29 10.12 -8.66 -14.77
C GLY A 29 11.45 -9.09 -14.14
N ARG A 30 11.55 -9.11 -12.81
CA ARG A 30 12.76 -9.49 -12.06
C ARG A 30 12.58 -10.82 -11.36
N GLN A 31 13.54 -11.72 -11.51
CA GLN A 31 13.51 -13.04 -10.84
C GLN A 31 14.06 -13.03 -9.40
N ARG A 32 14.90 -12.04 -9.06
CA ARG A 32 15.58 -11.95 -7.76
C ARG A 32 15.20 -10.65 -7.07
N CYS A 33 14.90 -10.73 -5.78
CA CYS A 33 14.65 -9.56 -4.96
C CYS A 33 15.99 -9.00 -4.48
N THR A 34 16.46 -7.94 -5.13
CA THR A 34 17.69 -7.21 -4.73
C THR A 34 17.32 -5.85 -4.17
N ALA A 35 18.27 -5.17 -3.53
CA ALA A 35 18.07 -3.78 -3.09
C ALA A 35 17.66 -2.86 -4.25
N GLN A 36 18.22 -3.05 -5.45
CA GLN A 36 17.79 -2.32 -6.64
C GLN A 36 16.34 -2.60 -7.01
N CYS A 37 15.87 -3.84 -6.84
CA CYS A 37 14.48 -4.18 -7.11
C CYS A 37 13.53 -3.46 -6.15
N CYS A 38 13.90 -3.28 -4.88
CA CYS A 38 13.11 -2.50 -3.93
C CYS A 38 12.83 -1.08 -4.46
N GLN A 39 13.88 -0.37 -4.90
CA GLN A 39 13.72 0.98 -5.45
C GLN A 39 12.85 0.98 -6.70
N THR A 40 13.13 0.08 -7.66
CA THR A 40 12.33 -0.02 -8.89
C THR A 40 10.87 -0.36 -8.61
N ILE A 41 10.58 -1.22 -7.63
CA ILE A 41 9.20 -1.53 -7.22
C ILE A 41 8.51 -0.27 -6.70
N SER A 42 9.15 0.48 -5.80
CA SER A 42 8.59 1.71 -5.24
C SER A 42 8.29 2.74 -6.33
N ASP A 43 9.23 2.94 -7.27
CA ASP A 43 9.07 3.88 -8.38
C ASP A 43 7.93 3.45 -9.30
N THR A 44 7.92 2.18 -9.74
CA THR A 44 6.89 1.67 -10.64
C THR A 44 5.51 1.68 -9.97
N LEU A 45 5.37 1.34 -8.69
CA LEU A 45 4.08 1.47 -7.99
C LEU A 45 3.58 2.92 -8.03
N THR A 46 4.47 3.88 -7.80
CA THR A 46 4.14 5.31 -7.83
C THR A 46 3.67 5.77 -9.22
N GLU A 47 4.33 5.32 -10.29
CA GLU A 47 3.93 5.60 -11.68
C GLU A 47 2.51 5.14 -12.01
N TYR A 48 2.06 4.06 -11.38
CA TYR A 48 0.70 3.52 -11.52
C TYR A 48 -0.30 4.11 -10.51
N GLY A 49 0.08 5.14 -9.76
CA GLY A 49 -0.78 5.78 -8.75
C GLY A 49 -1.00 4.93 -7.49
N LEU A 50 -0.07 4.03 -7.19
CA LEU A 50 -0.08 3.16 -6.02
C LEU A 50 0.99 3.58 -5.01
N GLY A 51 0.67 3.42 -3.73
CA GLY A 51 1.62 3.53 -2.62
C GLY A 51 1.83 2.16 -1.98
N HIS A 52 2.82 2.07 -1.09
CA HIS A 52 3.09 0.85 -0.34
C HIS A 52 3.49 1.10 1.12
N TRP A 53 3.29 0.06 1.93
CA TRP A 53 3.79 -0.04 3.30
C TRP A 53 4.37 -1.44 3.54
N PRO A 54 5.55 -1.60 4.17
CA PRO A 54 6.38 -0.56 4.83
C PRO A 54 7.02 0.43 3.85
N PRO A 55 7.50 1.60 4.33
CA PRO A 55 8.09 2.64 3.48
C PRO A 55 9.45 2.20 2.93
N GLU A 56 10.17 1.37 3.67
CA GLU A 56 11.38 0.70 3.22
C GLU A 56 11.08 -0.76 2.89
N LEU A 57 11.23 -1.12 1.61
CA LEU A 57 11.08 -2.49 1.16
C LEU A 57 12.33 -3.32 1.45
N ARG A 58 12.13 -4.56 1.89
CA ARG A 58 13.21 -5.49 2.18
C ARG A 58 13.44 -6.44 1.01
N PRO A 59 14.69 -6.78 0.66
CA PRO A 59 15.02 -7.71 -0.41
C PRO A 59 14.79 -9.18 -0.01
N ASP A 60 13.65 -9.48 0.60
CA ASP A 60 13.20 -10.81 1.00
C ASP A 60 11.92 -11.14 0.24
N GLN A 61 11.98 -12.15 -0.63
CA GLN A 61 10.87 -12.56 -1.50
C GLN A 61 9.59 -12.92 -0.75
N SER A 62 9.71 -13.38 0.50
CA SER A 62 8.57 -13.77 1.34
C SER A 62 7.97 -12.59 2.11
N HIS A 63 8.66 -11.44 2.12
CA HIS A 63 8.22 -10.26 2.82
C HIS A 63 6.90 -9.75 2.24
N LYS A 64 5.94 -9.46 3.12
CA LYS A 64 4.61 -8.97 2.74
C LYS A 64 4.62 -7.45 2.67
N VAL A 65 4.03 -6.93 1.61
CA VAL A 65 3.90 -5.50 1.34
C VAL A 65 2.44 -5.19 1.13
N ARG A 66 1.94 -4.20 1.85
CA ARG A 66 0.61 -3.64 1.61
C ARG A 66 0.73 -2.63 0.49
N VAL A 67 -0.04 -2.81 -0.58
CA VAL A 67 -0.13 -1.90 -1.71
C VAL A 67 -1.51 -1.29 -1.73
N TYR A 68 -1.60 0.02 -1.93
CA TYR A 68 -2.85 0.77 -1.86
C TYR A 68 -2.92 1.86 -2.93
N ARG A 69 -4.13 2.27 -3.32
CA ARG A 69 -4.33 3.32 -4.32
C ARG A 69 -4.20 4.71 -3.69
N ILE A 70 -3.32 5.56 -4.21
CA ILE A 70 -3.13 6.94 -3.75
C ILE A 70 -4.39 7.76 -4.03
N GLY A 71 -4.69 8.73 -3.15
CA GLY A 71 -5.87 9.60 -3.28
C GLY A 71 -7.18 8.94 -2.87
N THR A 72 -7.12 7.83 -2.14
CA THR A 72 -8.29 7.13 -1.60
C THR A 72 -8.31 7.24 -0.07
N PRO A 73 -9.50 7.10 0.57
CA PRO A 73 -9.59 7.18 2.03
C PRO A 73 -8.68 6.17 2.76
N VAL A 74 -8.41 5.00 2.16
CA VAL A 74 -7.50 4.01 2.75
C VAL A 74 -6.04 4.47 2.69
N ALA A 75 -5.63 5.18 1.64
CA ALA A 75 -4.30 5.79 1.56
C ALA A 75 -4.13 6.86 2.64
N ASP A 76 -5.15 7.69 2.87
CA ASP A 76 -5.13 8.72 3.91
C ASP A 76 -5.01 8.08 5.30
N MET A 77 -5.79 7.02 5.58
CA MET A 77 -5.69 6.28 6.85
C MET A 77 -4.29 5.68 7.06
N ILE A 78 -3.72 5.03 6.03
CA ILE A 78 -2.35 4.49 6.13
C ILE A 78 -1.35 5.60 6.38
N GLY A 79 -1.49 6.73 5.69
CA GLY A 79 -0.63 7.90 5.87
C GLY A 79 -0.70 8.48 7.28
N LEU A 80 -1.90 8.60 7.86
CA LEU A 80 -2.11 9.08 9.21
C LEU A 80 -1.46 8.15 10.25
N VAL A 81 -1.76 6.85 10.19
CA VAL A 81 -1.19 5.84 11.10
C VAL A 81 0.34 5.80 11.04
N SER A 82 0.92 6.15 9.90
CA SER A 82 2.37 6.11 9.69
C SER A 82 3.12 7.31 10.27
N ARG A 83 2.46 8.45 10.51
CA ARG A 83 3.13 9.71 10.90
C ARG A 83 3.28 9.90 12.41
N CYS A 84 2.43 9.26 13.22
CA CYS A 84 2.48 9.32 14.69
C CYS A 84 2.67 10.74 15.25
N THR A 85 1.83 11.68 14.84
CA THR A 85 1.78 13.06 15.35
C THR A 85 0.45 13.32 16.05
N GLU A 86 0.39 14.30 16.95
CA GLU A 86 -0.88 14.72 17.59
C GLU A 86 -1.97 15.06 16.56
N SER A 87 -1.58 15.72 15.48
CA SER A 87 -2.49 16.02 14.36
C SER A 87 -2.97 14.77 13.60
N SER A 88 -2.13 13.73 13.48
CA SER A 88 -2.59 12.48 12.88
C SER A 88 -3.55 11.73 13.81
N ASP A 89 -3.31 11.80 15.12
CA ASP A 89 -4.15 11.15 16.12
C ASP A 89 -5.54 11.80 16.21
N GLU A 90 -5.61 13.13 16.12
CA GLU A 90 -6.88 13.86 16.02
C GLU A 90 -7.67 13.47 14.77
N ALA A 91 -7.00 13.41 13.61
CA ALA A 91 -7.63 12.97 12.38
C ALA A 91 -8.11 11.51 12.47
N LEU A 92 -7.32 10.61 13.08
CA LEU A 92 -7.72 9.21 13.30
C LEU A 92 -8.95 9.10 14.21
N ARG A 93 -9.00 9.87 15.31
CA ARG A 93 -10.19 9.93 16.19
C ARG A 93 -11.43 10.40 15.43
N THR A 94 -11.30 11.47 14.66
CA THR A 94 -12.38 12.02 13.84
C THR A 94 -12.90 10.99 12.84
N MET A 95 -12.00 10.28 12.15
CA MET A 95 -12.38 9.21 11.23
C MET A 95 -13.08 8.06 11.96
N ALA A 96 -12.58 7.63 13.11
CA ALA A 96 -13.20 6.56 13.90
C ALA A 96 -14.64 6.91 14.33
N GLU A 97 -14.87 8.14 14.77
CA GLU A 97 -16.21 8.64 15.11
C GLU A 97 -17.14 8.61 13.89
N LEU A 98 -16.70 9.09 12.74
CA LEU A 98 -17.48 9.06 11.49
C LEU A 98 -17.89 7.62 11.13
N TYR A 99 -17.00 6.64 11.22
CA TYR A 99 -17.33 5.24 10.94
C TYR A 99 -18.24 4.62 12.00
N SER A 100 -18.13 5.03 13.27
CA SER A 100 -19.00 4.51 14.33
C SER A 100 -20.47 4.86 14.11
N VAL A 101 -20.79 5.97 13.44
CA VAL A 101 -22.17 6.38 13.10
C VAL A 101 -22.79 5.47 12.03
N PHE A 102 -22.00 4.93 11.10
CA PHE A 102 -22.50 4.07 10.01
C PHE A 102 -22.77 2.61 10.42
N VAL A 103 -22.30 2.16 11.59
CA VAL A 103 -22.49 0.77 12.07
C VAL A 103 -23.74 0.63 12.95
N VAL A 104 -24.35 1.75 13.38
CA VAL A 104 -25.56 1.76 14.22
C VAL A 104 -26.81 2.23 13.45
N GLY A 105 -26.73 2.33 12.12
CA GLY A 105 -27.82 2.74 11.22
C GLY A 105 -28.41 1.60 10.41
#